data_AF-A0A8C2JMI6-F1
#
_entry.id   AF-A0A8C2JMI6-F1
#
_cell.length_a   1.000
_cell.length_b   1.000
_cell.length_c   1.000
_cell.angle_alpha   90.00
_cell.angle_beta   90.00
_cell.angle_gamma   90.00
#
_symmetry.space_group_name_H-M   'P 1'
#
loop_
_entity.id
_entity.type
_entity.pdbx_description
1 polymer ?
#
loop_
_entity_poly.entity_id
_entity_poly.type
_entity_poly.pdbx_seq_one_letter_code
_entity_poly.pdbx_strand_id
1 'polypeptide(L)'
;MKLAVILALASLALCCSLASAEICPGFLNIIKTLFVGTLSSYEAALEFFVPDADMKDGMIQLRSLVDTLPSNTTENILKFTGKVLKSPACA
;
A
#
# COMPACT_ATOMS: atom_id res chain seq x y z
N MET A 1 -11.64 9.38 38.98
CA MET A 1 -12.59 9.44 37.84
C MET A 1 -11.99 10.08 36.58
N LYS A 2 -11.33 11.24 36.63
CA LYS A 2 -10.72 11.87 35.44
C LYS A 2 -9.72 10.98 34.67
N LEU A 3 -8.84 10.26 35.38
CA LEU A 3 -7.83 9.41 34.75
C LEU A 3 -8.41 8.20 33.99
N ALA A 4 -9.47 7.58 34.52
CA ALA A 4 -10.14 6.46 33.86
C ALA A 4 -10.86 6.89 32.58
N VAL A 5 -11.45 8.09 32.58
CA VAL A 5 -12.09 8.68 31.39
C VAL A 5 -11.04 9.03 30.34
N ILE A 6 -9.90 9.60 30.73
CA ILE A 6 -8.79 9.91 29.81
C ILE A 6 -8.21 8.63 29.18
N LEU A 7 -8.00 7.58 29.98
CA LEU A 7 -7.54 6.28 29.49
C LEU A 7 -8.54 5.65 28.53
N ALA A 8 -9.84 5.67 28.85
CA ALA A 8 -10.87 5.14 27.96
C ALA A 8 -10.95 5.90 26.63
N LEU A 9 -10.85 7.23 26.65
CA LEU A 9 -10.84 8.06 25.45
C LEU A 9 -9.58 7.85 24.61
N ALA A 10 -8.41 7.70 25.25
CA ALA A 10 -7.17 7.41 24.55
C ALA A 10 -7.21 6.03 23.87
N SER A 11 -7.72 5.01 24.56
CA SER A 11 -7.92 3.68 24.00
C SER A 11 -8.90 3.69 22.83
N LEU A 12 -10.00 4.44 22.95
CA LEU A 12 -11.00 4.56 21.88
C LEU A 12 -10.43 5.32 20.68
N ALA A 13 -9.66 6.39 20.91
CA ALA A 13 -8.98 7.14 19.85
C ALA A 13 -7.94 6.28 19.12
N LEU A 14 -7.16 5.47 19.85
CA LEU A 14 -6.19 4.53 19.27
C LEU A 14 -6.89 3.39 18.49
N CYS A 15 -8.00 2.89 19.01
CA CYS A 15 -8.77 1.83 18.37
C CYS A 15 -9.46 2.34 17.09
N CYS A 16 -10.03 3.55 17.14
CA CYS A 16 -10.66 4.20 15.98
C CYS A 16 -9.65 4.66 14.93
N SER A 17 -8.44 5.10 15.31
CA SER A 17 -7.40 5.47 14.34
C SER A 17 -6.81 4.25 13.62
N LEU A 18 -6.71 3.10 14.31
CA LEU A 18 -6.27 1.85 13.69
C LEU A 18 -7.38 1.21 12.83
N ALA A 19 -8.64 1.27 13.27
CA ALA A 19 -9.78 0.73 12.53
C ALA A 19 -10.21 1.58 11.32
N SER A 20 -9.82 2.85 11.27
CA SER A 20 -10.19 3.78 10.18
C SER A 20 -8.98 4.25 9.38
N ALA A 21 -7.82 3.59 9.49
CA ALA A 21 -6.66 3.93 8.69
C ALA A 21 -6.94 3.57 7.23
N GLU A 22 -7.46 4.54 6.47
CA GLU A 22 -7.57 4.42 5.01
C GLU A 22 -6.23 3.98 4.43
N ILE A 23 -6.27 3.04 3.49
CA ILE A 23 -5.07 2.57 2.82
C ILE A 23 -4.38 3.77 2.19
N CYS A 24 -3.09 3.96 2.51
CA CYS A 24 -2.30 5.09 2.00
C CYS A 24 -2.45 5.23 0.47
N PRO A 25 -3.05 6.32 -0.04
CA PRO A 25 -3.25 6.49 -1.48
C PRO A 25 -1.94 6.49 -2.28
N GLY A 26 -0.85 6.99 -1.68
CA GLY A 26 0.48 6.93 -2.29
C GLY A 26 0.98 5.50 -2.46
N PHE A 27 0.76 4.64 -1.47
CA PHE A 27 1.12 3.23 -1.58
C PHE A 27 0.26 2.49 -2.61
N LEU A 28 -1.04 2.80 -2.68
CA LEU A 28 -1.90 2.27 -3.75
C LEU A 28 -1.40 2.68 -5.14
N ASN A 29 -0.89 3.91 -5.28
CA ASN A 29 -0.31 4.37 -6.54
C ASN A 29 0.97 3.60 -6.90
N ILE A 30 1.83 3.27 -5.92
CA ILE A 30 3.00 2.40 -6.15
C ILE A 30 2.55 1.02 -6.66
N ILE A 31 1.59 0.37 -5.99
CA ILE A 31 1.10 -0.96 -6.41
C ILE A 31 0.44 -0.90 -7.79
N LYS A 32 -0.36 0.13 -8.06
CA LYS A 32 -0.97 0.32 -9.38
C LYS A 32 0.11 0.47 -10.45
N THR A 33 1.05 1.38 -10.25
CA THR A 33 2.10 1.65 -11.24
C THR A 33 3.04 0.46 -11.42
N LEU A 34 3.28 -0.35 -10.38
CA LEU A 34 4.03 -1.61 -10.46
C LEU A 34 3.47 -2.58 -11.50
N PHE A 35 2.15 -2.80 -11.51
CA PHE A 35 1.52 -3.82 -12.35
C PHE A 35 0.98 -3.31 -13.69
N VAL A 36 0.56 -2.04 -13.78
CA VAL A 36 -0.09 -1.48 -14.99
C VAL A 36 0.52 -0.16 -15.48
N GLY A 37 1.49 0.40 -14.77
CA GLY A 37 2.17 1.63 -15.16
C GLY A 37 3.35 1.40 -16.10
N THR A 38 3.92 2.49 -16.61
CA THR A 38 5.25 2.49 -17.23
C THR A 38 6.34 2.54 -16.16
N LEU A 39 7.59 2.15 -16.50
CA LEU A 39 8.72 2.26 -15.58
C LEU A 39 8.86 3.68 -15.02
N SER A 40 8.78 4.71 -15.86
CA SER A 40 8.88 6.11 -15.42
C SER A 40 7.74 6.52 -14.47
N SER A 41 6.52 6.02 -14.69
CA SER A 41 5.40 6.31 -13.77
C SER A 41 5.56 5.63 -12.42
N TYR A 42 6.19 4.45 -12.41
CA TYR A 42 6.50 3.70 -11.19
C TYR A 42 7.64 4.36 -10.41
N GLU A 43 8.72 4.76 -11.08
CA GLU A 43 9.80 5.55 -10.49
C GLU A 43 9.26 6.85 -9.86
N ALA A 44 8.43 7.60 -10.57
CA ALA A 44 7.81 8.81 -10.03
C ALA A 44 6.95 8.53 -8.78
N ALA A 45 6.26 7.38 -8.72
CA ALA A 45 5.49 6.98 -7.55
C ALA A 45 6.38 6.63 -6.35
N LEU A 46 7.56 6.05 -6.59
CA LEU A 46 8.55 5.75 -5.56
C LEU A 46 9.18 7.02 -4.99
N GLU A 47 9.61 7.95 -5.85
CA GLU A 47 10.29 9.21 -5.48
C GLU A 47 9.46 10.07 -4.52
N PHE A 48 8.13 9.94 -4.54
CA PHE A 48 7.24 10.60 -3.58
C PHE A 48 7.62 10.32 -2.11
N PHE A 49 8.18 9.15 -1.83
CA PHE A 49 8.57 8.73 -0.49
C PHE A 49 10.06 8.95 -0.19
N VAL A 50 10.81 9.56 -1.11
CA VAL A 50 12.24 9.85 -0.98
C VAL A 50 13.06 8.61 -0.55
N PRO A 51 12.97 7.49 -1.29
CA PRO A 51 13.73 6.29 -0.97
C PRO A 51 15.24 6.55 -1.12
N ASP A 52 16.04 5.85 -0.33
CA ASP A 52 17.48 5.79 -0.60
C ASP A 52 17.77 4.96 -1.87
N ALA A 53 19.04 4.96 -2.28
CA ALA A 53 19.47 4.32 -3.52
C ALA A 53 19.20 2.80 -3.51
N ASP A 54 19.43 2.14 -2.37
CA ASP A 54 19.28 0.69 -2.24
C ASP A 54 17.78 0.31 -2.23
N MET A 55 16.95 1.10 -1.54
CA MET A 55 15.49 0.96 -1.57
C MET A 55 14.95 1.13 -2.99
N LYS A 56 15.39 2.16 -3.71
CA LYS A 56 14.96 2.40 -5.09
C LYS A 56 15.38 1.25 -5.99
N ASP A 57 16.64 0.82 -5.93
CA ASP A 57 17.15 -0.29 -6.74
C ASP A 57 16.36 -1.59 -6.49
N GLY A 58 16.08 -1.93 -5.24
CA GLY A 58 15.26 -3.09 -4.89
C GLY A 58 13.84 -3.04 -5.49
N MET A 59 13.21 -1.85 -5.50
CA MET A 59 11.88 -1.68 -6.08
C MET A 59 11.91 -1.74 -7.63
N ILE A 60 13.00 -1.31 -8.27
CA ILE A 60 13.20 -1.43 -9.72
C ILE A 60 13.45 -2.89 -10.13
N GLN A 61 14.23 -3.63 -9.34
CA GLN A 61 14.39 -5.08 -9.54
C GLN A 61 13.05 -5.81 -9.42
N LEU A 62 12.23 -5.49 -8.41
CA LEU A 62 10.88 -6.04 -8.29
C LEU A 62 10.03 -5.74 -9.53
N ARG A 63 10.09 -4.52 -10.05
CA ARG A 63 9.37 -4.15 -11.28
C ARG A 63 9.81 -4.99 -12.48
N SER A 64 11.10 -5.21 -12.65
CA SER A 64 11.61 -6.04 -13.74
C SER A 64 11.08 -7.47 -13.69
N LEU A 65 10.91 -8.05 -12.49
CA LEU A 65 10.31 -9.37 -12.32
C LEU A 65 8.83 -9.37 -12.69
N VAL A 66 8.09 -8.33 -12.29
CA VAL A 66 6.67 -8.17 -12.65
C VAL A 66 6.49 -8.03 -14.16
N ASP A 67 7.39 -7.32 -14.85
CA ASP A 67 7.33 -7.17 -16.32
C ASP A 67 7.51 -8.51 -17.08
N THR A 68 8.06 -9.54 -16.43
CA THR A 68 8.16 -10.89 -17.01
C THR A 68 6.89 -11.74 -16.86
N LEU A 69 5.93 -11.28 -16.04
CA LEU A 69 4.73 -12.06 -15.77
C LEU A 69 3.77 -12.06 -16.98
N PRO A 70 3.12 -13.20 -17.28
CA PRO A 70 2.03 -13.24 -18.24
C PRO A 70 0.88 -12.31 -17.85
N SER A 71 0.21 -11.71 -18.83
CA SER A 71 -0.89 -10.77 -18.60
C SER A 71 -2.02 -11.34 -17.75
N ASN A 72 -2.38 -12.62 -17.94
CA ASN A 72 -3.39 -13.31 -17.13
C ASN A 72 -2.96 -13.48 -15.67
N THR A 73 -1.67 -13.68 -15.41
CA THR A 73 -1.11 -13.75 -14.05
C THR A 73 -1.23 -12.40 -13.37
N THR A 74 -0.81 -11.32 -14.04
CA THR A 74 -0.92 -9.95 -13.53
C THR A 74 -2.36 -9.55 -13.24
N GLU A 75 -3.30 -9.90 -14.12
CA GLU A 75 -4.73 -9.64 -13.92
C GLU A 75 -5.27 -10.37 -12.68
N ASN A 76 -4.91 -11.64 -12.48
CA ASN A 76 -5.34 -12.42 -11.33
C ASN A 76 -4.77 -11.88 -10.01
N ILE A 77 -3.54 -11.39 -10.01
CA ILE A 77 -2.93 -10.72 -8.84
C ILE A 77 -3.73 -9.47 -8.50
N LEU A 78 -4.02 -8.59 -9.46
CA LEU A 78 -4.78 -7.37 -9.22
C LEU A 78 -6.21 -7.64 -8.73
N LYS A 79 -6.88 -8.66 -9.28
CA LYS A 79 -8.19 -9.12 -8.77
C LYS A 79 -8.11 -9.57 -7.32
N PHE A 80 -7.08 -10.33 -6.96
CA PHE A 80 -6.87 -10.78 -5.60
C PHE A 80 -6.59 -9.61 -4.65
N THR A 81 -5.71 -8.68 -5.02
CA THR A 81 -5.47 -7.45 -4.25
C THR A 81 -6.77 -6.69 -4.03
N GLY A 82 -7.56 -6.46 -5.08
CA GLY A 82 -8.87 -5.80 -4.95
C GLY A 82 -9.85 -6.55 -4.03
N LYS A 83 -9.77 -7.88 -3.93
CA LYS A 83 -10.54 -8.69 -2.97
C LYS A 83 -10.06 -8.50 -1.54
N VAL A 84 -8.74 -8.42 -1.32
CA VAL A 84 -8.13 -8.17 0.00
C VAL A 84 -8.52 -6.77 0.51
N LEU A 85 -8.38 -5.74 -0.32
CA LEU A 85 -8.67 -4.36 0.09
C LEU A 85 -10.16 -4.12 0.42
N LYS A 86 -11.06 -4.96 -0.07
CA LYS A 86 -12.51 -4.91 0.23
C LYS A 86 -12.93 -5.87 1.34
N SER A 87 -11.98 -6.62 1.91
CA SER A 87 -12.24 -7.58 2.97
C SER A 87 -12.51 -6.85 4.30
N PRO A 88 -13.42 -7.34 5.15
CA PRO A 88 -13.57 -6.84 6.53
C PRO A 88 -12.29 -6.87 7.37
N ALA A 89 -11.29 -7.65 6.96
CA ALA A 89 -9.98 -7.68 7.62
C ALA A 89 -9.11 -6.43 7.33
N CYS A 90 -9.48 -5.62 6.34
CA CYS A 90 -8.75 -4.43 5.91
C CYS A 90 -9.68 -3.19 5.79
N ALA A 91 -10.87 -3.25 6.41
CA ALA A 91 -11.92 -2.24 6.36
C ALA A 91 -12.14 -1.57 7.72
#